data_AF-A0A7S4Q151-F1
#
_entry.id   AF-A0A7S4Q151-F1
#
_cell.length_a   1.000
_cell.length_b   1.000
_cell.length_c   1.000
_cell.angle_alpha   90.00
_cell.angle_beta   90.00
_cell.angle_gamma   90.00
#
_symmetry.space_group_name_H-M   'P 1'
#
loop_
_entity.id
_entity.type
_entity.pdbx_description
1 polymer ?
#
loop_
_entity_poly.entity_id
_entity_poly.type
_entity_poly.pdbx_seq_one_letter_code
_entity_poly.pdbx_strand_id
1 'polypeptide(L)'
;MPDSDEKRQLAARQRDQGLLSPGDPDYDKKMSELWGGPPPSWYDQALEDFAARYSYPASGRGKLALVTGGGGGIGFYVVKGLARLGFDVLVPARPGMEGDAQAAAEAAKGVAAPGVKVSVPAATLDLGSFESVRSFGATMREALPSLDLLCLNAGRGGGRDDRREVTGDGHEAVMQVNALSHFLLACELMPLLRRSAAGRIASQSSGARYQAKLAKVDDIDGTDASKFSAWDQYCLSKASNVLFTLALNDRLAAAGVANVIATASDPGLTATGVNIQHDLVKSLGIDNKLQDTNRLHDVAGHHAADGSLALLMASVDTGAGRSDFYVAGKAKSFAEAVYKLDPYAQPAESKATDPLCESSWPRRARESFWGQALRMTGANWEASLSKL
;
A
#
# COMPACT_ATOMS: atom_id res chain seq x y z
N MET A 1 -1.63 28.02 -9.78
CA MET A 1 -1.58 26.99 -8.73
C MET A 1 -0.22 26.32 -8.83
N PRO A 2 0.39 25.94 -7.70
CA PRO A 2 1.76 25.46 -7.70
C PRO A 2 1.94 24.18 -8.53
N ASP A 3 3.10 24.07 -9.18
CA ASP A 3 3.57 22.88 -9.91
C ASP A 3 3.55 21.65 -8.97
N SER A 4 3.40 20.46 -9.52
CA SER A 4 3.52 19.18 -8.81
C SER A 4 4.81 19.08 -7.97
N ASP A 5 5.89 19.69 -8.45
CA ASP A 5 7.16 19.82 -7.73
C ASP A 5 7.05 20.77 -6.53
N GLU A 6 6.40 21.92 -6.70
CA GLU A 6 6.15 22.87 -5.60
C GLU A 6 5.25 22.26 -4.51
N LYS A 7 4.27 21.43 -4.89
CA LYS A 7 3.42 20.68 -3.95
C LYS A 7 4.18 19.57 -3.22
N ARG A 8 5.06 18.84 -3.91
CA ARG A 8 5.96 17.85 -3.29
C ARG A 8 6.94 18.50 -2.32
N GLN A 9 7.49 19.65 -2.70
CA GLN A 9 8.32 20.46 -1.82
C GLN A 9 7.52 21.07 -0.66
N LEU A 10 6.26 21.45 -0.86
CA LEU A 10 5.37 21.89 0.23
C LEU A 10 5.14 20.77 1.23
N ALA A 11 4.82 19.56 0.78
CA ALA A 11 4.68 18.40 1.64
C ALA A 11 5.99 18.08 2.37
N ALA A 12 7.15 18.25 1.71
CA ALA A 12 8.46 18.13 2.35
C ALA A 12 8.67 19.19 3.44
N ARG A 13 8.43 20.48 3.14
CA ARG A 13 8.55 21.57 4.11
C ARG A 13 7.60 21.43 5.29
N GLN A 14 6.37 20.97 5.06
CA GLN A 14 5.40 20.71 6.13
C GLN A 14 5.90 19.61 7.08
N ARG A 15 6.58 18.58 6.54
CA ARG A 15 7.24 17.55 7.35
C ARG A 15 8.46 18.09 8.08
N ASP A 16 9.34 18.83 7.41
CA ASP A 16 10.54 19.42 8.01
C ASP A 16 10.20 20.38 9.16
N GLN A 17 9.03 21.02 9.11
CA GLN A 17 8.49 21.87 10.17
C GLN A 17 7.77 21.09 11.29
N GLY A 18 7.69 19.77 11.19
CA GLY A 18 7.02 18.90 12.15
C GLY A 18 5.49 19.05 12.18
N LEU A 19 4.88 19.65 11.16
CA LEU A 19 3.43 19.91 11.14
C LEU A 19 2.59 18.63 11.08
N LEU A 20 3.19 17.52 10.64
CA LEU A 20 2.55 16.22 10.45
C LEU A 20 3.46 15.10 10.93
N SER A 21 4.09 15.28 12.10
CA SER A 21 4.87 14.23 12.74
C SER A 21 3.94 13.24 13.46
N PRO A 22 3.95 11.95 13.10
CA PRO A 22 3.19 10.94 13.83
C PRO A 22 3.56 10.94 15.31
N GLY A 23 2.55 10.98 16.20
CA GLY A 23 2.76 11.05 17.66
C GLY A 23 2.51 12.42 18.28
N ASP A 24 2.30 13.46 17.48
CA ASP A 24 1.74 14.72 17.95
C ASP A 24 0.30 14.50 18.46
N PRO A 25 -0.09 14.98 19.66
CA PRO A 25 -1.48 14.87 20.16
C PRO A 25 -2.54 15.43 19.21
N ASP A 26 -2.17 16.44 18.40
CA ASP A 26 -3.05 17.05 17.41
C ASP A 26 -2.88 16.46 16.00
N TYR A 27 -2.16 15.33 15.85
CA TYR A 27 -1.84 14.76 14.53
C TYR A 27 -3.07 14.56 13.64
N ASP A 28 -4.14 13.93 14.17
CA ASP A 28 -5.37 13.65 13.43
C ASP A 28 -6.09 14.94 13.00
N LYS A 29 -6.08 15.95 13.88
CA LYS A 29 -6.66 17.27 13.61
C LYS A 29 -5.87 18.00 12.52
N LYS A 30 -4.53 18.05 12.65
CA LYS A 30 -3.64 18.68 11.67
C LYS A 30 -3.71 17.98 10.31
N MET A 31 -3.81 16.65 10.29
CA MET A 31 -4.07 15.87 9.08
C MET A 31 -5.37 16.29 8.41
N SER A 32 -6.46 16.35 9.16
CA SER A 32 -7.77 16.75 8.63
C SER A 32 -7.77 18.20 8.12
N GLU A 33 -7.12 19.13 8.84
CA GLU A 33 -6.99 20.54 8.44
C GLU A 33 -6.11 20.72 7.19
N LEU A 34 -5.02 19.97 7.07
CA LEU A 34 -4.07 20.13 5.97
C LEU A 34 -4.48 19.34 4.73
N TRP A 35 -4.98 18.12 4.89
CA TRP A 35 -5.21 17.15 3.79
C TRP A 35 -6.70 16.97 3.47
N GLY A 36 -7.58 17.62 4.25
CA GLY A 36 -9.02 17.41 4.21
C GLY A 36 -9.45 16.07 4.80
N GLY A 37 -10.75 15.82 4.79
CA GLY A 37 -11.37 14.61 5.31
C GLY A 37 -11.94 14.77 6.71
N PRO A 38 -12.93 13.94 7.07
CA PRO A 38 -13.47 13.92 8.42
C PRO A 38 -12.43 13.43 9.44
N PRO A 39 -12.61 13.70 10.75
CA PRO A 39 -11.82 13.04 11.79
C PRO A 39 -12.00 11.51 11.73
N PRO A 40 -11.08 10.72 12.33
CA PRO A 40 -11.23 9.28 12.44
C PRO A 40 -12.61 8.91 12.99
N SER A 41 -13.32 8.02 12.31
CA SER A 41 -14.70 7.68 12.66
C SER A 41 -14.85 6.25 13.16
N TRP A 42 -14.07 5.30 12.63
CA TRP A 42 -14.31 3.87 12.83
C TRP A 42 -13.09 3.10 13.29
N TYR A 43 -11.89 3.62 13.03
CA TYR A 43 -10.64 2.91 13.22
C TYR A 43 -10.50 2.18 14.57
N ASP A 44 -10.75 2.85 15.69
CA ASP A 44 -10.59 2.25 17.02
C ASP A 44 -11.64 1.18 17.31
N GLN A 45 -12.92 1.48 17.07
CA GLN A 45 -14.02 0.52 17.25
C GLN A 45 -13.84 -0.71 16.36
N ALA A 46 -13.47 -0.48 15.09
CA ALA A 46 -13.23 -1.54 14.12
C ALA A 46 -12.10 -2.48 14.58
N LEU A 47 -11.00 -1.93 15.07
CA LEU A 47 -9.90 -2.73 15.59
C LEU A 47 -10.27 -3.51 16.85
N GLU A 48 -11.06 -2.92 17.76
CA GLU A 48 -11.54 -3.60 18.96
C GLU A 48 -12.47 -4.77 18.63
N ASP A 49 -13.45 -4.54 17.75
CA ASP A 49 -14.39 -5.56 17.27
C ASP A 49 -13.64 -6.71 16.58
N PHE A 50 -12.68 -6.38 15.70
CA PHE A 50 -11.85 -7.39 15.05
C PHE A 50 -11.01 -8.17 16.04
N ALA A 51 -10.36 -7.46 16.97
CA ALA A 51 -9.47 -8.09 17.92
C ALA A 51 -10.21 -9.09 18.81
N ALA A 52 -11.40 -8.70 19.29
CA ALA A 52 -12.27 -9.58 20.04
C ALA A 52 -12.70 -10.81 19.22
N ARG A 53 -13.09 -10.61 17.95
CA ARG A 53 -13.59 -11.69 17.08
C ARG A 53 -12.51 -12.72 16.70
N TYR A 54 -11.25 -12.29 16.54
CA TYR A 54 -10.15 -13.14 16.04
C TYR A 54 -9.02 -13.36 17.07
N SER A 55 -9.34 -13.16 18.35
CA SER A 55 -8.44 -13.43 19.48
C SER A 55 -7.11 -12.68 19.43
N TYR A 56 -7.13 -11.43 18.96
CA TYR A 56 -5.98 -10.53 19.10
C TYR A 56 -5.99 -9.87 20.49
N PRO A 57 -4.81 -9.51 21.03
CA PRO A 57 -3.49 -9.56 20.41
C PRO A 57 -2.81 -10.94 20.41
N ALA A 58 -3.39 -11.96 21.07
CA ALA A 58 -2.76 -13.27 21.21
C ALA A 58 -2.40 -13.90 19.84
N SER A 59 -3.30 -13.79 18.85
CA SER A 59 -3.07 -14.28 17.47
C SER A 59 -1.92 -13.60 16.72
N GLY A 60 -1.48 -12.40 17.14
CA GLY A 60 -0.37 -11.65 16.54
C GLY A 60 0.97 -11.82 17.27
N ARG A 61 0.96 -12.33 18.51
CA ARG A 61 2.17 -12.43 19.33
C ARG A 61 3.25 -13.30 18.68
N GLY A 62 4.49 -12.81 18.73
CA GLY A 62 5.65 -13.50 18.17
C GLY A 62 5.69 -13.51 16.65
N LYS A 63 4.81 -12.75 15.98
CA LYS A 63 4.81 -12.58 14.53
C LYS A 63 5.34 -11.20 14.16
N LEU A 64 5.98 -11.14 13.00
CA LEU A 64 6.64 -9.94 12.49
C LEU A 64 5.95 -9.41 11.25
N ALA A 65 5.67 -8.11 11.24
CA ALA A 65 5.17 -7.38 10.09
C ALA A 65 6.19 -6.35 9.60
N LEU A 66 6.20 -6.10 8.29
CA LEU A 66 6.95 -5.03 7.66
C LEU A 66 6.00 -4.13 6.86
N VAL A 67 6.00 -2.83 7.14
CA VAL A 67 5.11 -1.86 6.49
C VAL A 67 5.92 -0.81 5.72
N THR A 68 5.91 -0.92 4.39
CA THR A 68 6.53 0.11 3.53
C THR A 68 5.76 1.43 3.65
N GLY A 69 6.48 2.55 3.78
CA GLY A 69 5.83 3.85 3.96
C GLY A 69 5.04 3.97 5.27
N GLY A 70 5.43 3.22 6.31
CA GLY A 70 4.79 3.24 7.63
C GLY A 70 5.05 4.51 8.46
N GLY A 71 5.90 5.42 7.99
CA GLY A 71 6.25 6.67 8.67
C GLY A 71 5.19 7.77 8.60
N GLY A 72 4.02 7.55 8.00
CA GLY A 72 2.94 8.54 7.95
C GLY A 72 1.70 8.09 7.18
N GLY A 73 0.62 8.87 7.27
CA GLY A 73 -0.62 8.63 6.53
C GLY A 73 -1.22 7.24 6.81
N ILE A 74 -1.74 6.57 5.76
CA ILE A 74 -2.32 5.22 5.88
C ILE A 74 -1.32 4.24 6.52
N GLY A 75 -0.06 4.26 6.07
CA GLY A 75 0.95 3.33 6.55
C GLY A 75 1.19 3.43 8.05
N PHE A 76 1.16 4.65 8.61
CA PHE A 76 1.27 4.84 10.06
C PHE A 76 0.12 4.19 10.83
N TYR A 77 -1.13 4.32 10.38
CA TYR A 77 -2.24 3.63 11.03
C TYR A 77 -2.19 2.12 10.81
N VAL A 78 -1.65 1.63 9.69
CA VAL A 78 -1.36 0.19 9.55
C VAL A 78 -0.35 -0.27 10.61
N VAL A 79 0.74 0.48 10.83
CA VAL A 79 1.72 0.18 11.90
C VAL A 79 1.05 0.20 13.28
N LYS A 80 0.28 1.26 13.59
CA LYS A 80 -0.45 1.41 14.85
C LYS A 80 -1.43 0.25 15.10
N GLY A 81 -2.15 -0.17 14.06
CA GLY A 81 -3.14 -1.25 14.13
C GLY A 81 -2.47 -2.61 14.34
N LEU A 82 -1.42 -2.91 13.58
CA LEU A 82 -0.66 -4.16 13.74
C LEU A 82 -0.04 -4.27 15.14
N ALA A 83 0.49 -3.17 15.67
CA ALA A 83 1.05 -3.13 17.02
C ALA A 83 -0.02 -3.38 18.10
N ARG A 84 -1.23 -2.81 17.95
CA ARG A 84 -2.41 -3.12 18.81
C ARG A 84 -2.83 -4.58 18.69
N LEU A 85 -2.75 -5.15 17.51
CA LEU A 85 -3.04 -6.55 17.24
C LEU A 85 -1.90 -7.50 17.66
N GLY A 86 -0.85 -7.02 18.32
CA GLY A 86 0.15 -7.91 18.93
C GLY A 86 1.32 -8.30 18.03
N PHE A 87 1.42 -7.75 16.81
CA PHE A 87 2.55 -7.99 15.92
C PHE A 87 3.73 -7.09 16.28
N ASP A 88 4.94 -7.64 16.23
CA ASP A 88 6.12 -6.80 16.09
C ASP A 88 6.12 -6.15 14.70
N VAL A 89 6.52 -4.90 14.60
CA VAL A 89 6.41 -4.13 13.33
C VAL A 89 7.72 -3.44 12.98
N LEU A 90 8.21 -3.70 11.76
CA LEU A 90 9.30 -2.97 11.12
C LEU A 90 8.75 -1.84 10.26
N VAL A 91 9.28 -0.63 10.50
CA VAL A 91 8.94 0.59 9.77
C VAL A 91 10.15 1.06 8.98
N PRO A 92 10.45 0.45 7.81
CA PRO A 92 11.56 0.89 6.98
C PRO A 92 11.35 2.34 6.51
N ALA A 93 12.45 3.10 6.55
CA ALA A 93 12.51 4.47 6.07
C ALA A 93 13.38 4.54 4.82
N ARG A 94 13.02 5.42 3.88
CA ARG A 94 13.95 5.85 2.84
C ARG A 94 14.99 6.81 3.47
N PRO A 95 16.18 6.97 2.86
CA PRO A 95 17.20 7.88 3.37
C PRO A 95 16.64 9.29 3.64
N GLY A 96 16.96 9.83 4.82
CA GLY A 96 16.51 11.14 5.27
C GLY A 96 15.10 11.19 5.86
N MET A 97 14.39 10.05 5.94
CA MET A 97 13.06 9.94 6.55
C MET A 97 13.04 9.07 7.81
N GLU A 98 14.20 8.73 8.37
CA GLU A 98 14.34 7.88 9.55
C GLU A 98 13.68 8.52 10.78
N GLY A 99 13.71 9.86 10.89
CA GLY A 99 13.05 10.60 11.96
C GLY A 99 11.53 10.42 11.95
N ASP A 100 10.88 10.53 10.79
CA ASP A 100 9.44 10.31 10.64
C ASP A 100 9.05 8.87 10.97
N ALA A 101 9.85 7.91 10.50
CA ALA A 101 9.65 6.50 10.82
C ALA A 101 9.83 6.22 12.32
N GLN A 102 10.79 6.88 12.98
CA GLN A 102 10.99 6.75 14.42
C GLN A 102 9.83 7.36 15.20
N ALA A 103 9.34 8.53 14.79
CA ALA A 103 8.18 9.17 15.41
C ALA A 103 6.93 8.28 15.28
N ALA A 104 6.69 7.71 14.09
CA ALA A 104 5.65 6.72 13.87
C ALA A 104 5.80 5.48 14.76
N ALA A 105 7.03 4.96 14.88
CA ALA A 105 7.31 3.81 15.73
C ALA A 105 7.04 4.11 17.21
N GLU A 106 7.48 5.24 17.74
CA GLU A 106 7.21 5.64 19.13
C GLU A 106 5.71 5.86 19.40
N ALA A 107 5.01 6.53 18.49
CA ALA A 107 3.57 6.73 18.61
C ALA A 107 2.80 5.40 18.60
N ALA A 108 3.20 4.45 17.75
CA ALA A 108 2.61 3.12 17.72
C ALA A 108 2.92 2.30 18.98
N LYS A 109 4.13 2.41 19.55
CA LYS A 109 4.48 1.77 20.84
C LYS A 109 3.55 2.22 21.98
N GLY A 110 3.16 3.50 21.99
CA GLY A 110 2.27 4.05 23.02
C GLY A 110 0.89 3.38 23.09
N VAL A 111 0.46 2.71 22.02
CA VAL A 111 -0.81 1.97 21.96
C VAL A 111 -0.63 0.47 21.70
N ALA A 112 0.61 -0.02 21.65
CA ALA A 112 0.89 -1.40 21.29
C ALA A 112 0.43 -2.38 22.38
N ALA A 113 0.10 -3.61 21.98
CA ALA A 113 -0.16 -4.66 22.96
C ALA A 113 1.10 -4.94 23.81
N PRO A 114 0.97 -5.39 25.08
CA PRO A 114 2.11 -5.61 25.95
C PRO A 114 3.17 -6.52 25.33
N GLY A 115 4.44 -6.10 25.34
CA GLY A 115 5.57 -6.89 24.82
C GLY A 115 5.83 -6.78 23.32
N VAL A 116 5.02 -6.02 22.58
CA VAL A 116 5.23 -5.72 21.16
C VAL A 116 6.38 -4.73 20.96
N LYS A 117 7.17 -4.97 19.92
CA LYS A 117 8.23 -4.06 19.45
C LYS A 117 7.83 -3.42 18.13
N VAL A 118 7.93 -2.10 18.07
CA VAL A 118 7.87 -1.34 16.81
C VAL A 118 9.23 -0.69 16.61
N SER A 119 9.89 -0.94 15.48
CA SER A 119 11.25 -0.44 15.24
C SER A 119 11.51 -0.04 13.80
N VAL A 120 12.46 0.87 13.63
CA VAL A 120 13.00 1.26 12.32
C VAL A 120 14.26 0.43 12.07
N PRO A 121 14.32 -0.37 10.99
CA PRO A 121 15.55 -1.06 10.59
C PRO A 121 16.68 -0.06 10.31
N ALA A 122 17.92 -0.44 10.62
CA ALA A 122 19.09 0.38 10.29
C ALA A 122 19.32 0.47 8.76
N ALA A 123 18.95 -0.58 8.01
CA ALA A 123 18.96 -0.53 6.56
C ALA A 123 17.79 0.31 6.05
N THR A 124 18.10 1.29 5.22
CA THR A 124 17.09 2.13 4.56
C THR A 124 16.51 1.41 3.34
N LEU A 125 15.28 1.80 2.97
CA LEU A 125 14.55 1.28 1.82
C LEU A 125 14.05 2.44 0.95
N ASP A 126 14.76 2.70 -0.14
CA ASP A 126 14.30 3.60 -1.19
C ASP A 126 13.72 2.81 -2.36
N LEU A 127 12.41 2.88 -2.54
CA LEU A 127 11.71 2.24 -3.65
C LEU A 127 11.99 2.92 -5.01
N GLY A 128 12.69 4.06 -5.03
CA GLY A 128 13.22 4.67 -6.26
C GLY A 128 14.57 4.09 -6.71
N SER A 129 15.12 3.09 -6.00
CA SER A 129 16.39 2.42 -6.31
C SER A 129 16.29 0.90 -6.14
N PHE A 130 16.44 0.13 -7.21
CA PHE A 130 16.46 -1.33 -7.13
C PHE A 130 17.64 -1.86 -6.31
N GLU A 131 18.79 -1.17 -6.35
CA GLU A 131 19.94 -1.50 -5.50
C GLU A 131 19.60 -1.36 -4.01
N SER A 132 18.90 -0.28 -3.62
CA SER A 132 18.43 -0.10 -2.25
C SER A 132 17.48 -1.24 -1.83
N VAL A 133 16.54 -1.62 -2.69
CA VAL A 133 15.60 -2.73 -2.41
C VAL A 133 16.34 -4.05 -2.20
N ARG A 134 17.35 -4.36 -3.03
CA ARG A 134 18.15 -5.59 -2.90
C ARG A 134 18.99 -5.60 -1.63
N SER A 135 19.67 -4.49 -1.34
CA SER A 135 20.49 -4.34 -0.14
C SER A 135 19.65 -4.47 1.13
N PHE A 136 18.47 -3.85 1.14
CA PHE A 136 17.50 -3.99 2.21
C PHE A 136 17.03 -5.45 2.35
N GLY A 137 16.64 -6.09 1.24
CA GLY A 137 16.21 -7.48 1.22
C GLY A 137 17.27 -8.45 1.75
N ALA A 138 18.53 -8.30 1.33
CA ALA A 138 19.67 -9.07 1.81
C ALA A 138 19.84 -8.90 3.33
N THR A 139 19.85 -7.65 3.81
CA THR A 139 19.97 -7.35 5.24
C THR A 139 18.85 -8.02 6.04
N MET A 140 17.60 -7.96 5.57
CA MET A 140 16.47 -8.57 6.26
C MET A 140 16.57 -10.09 6.27
N ARG A 141 17.01 -10.73 5.18
CA ARG A 141 17.19 -12.19 5.12
C ARG A 141 18.24 -12.70 6.09
N GLU A 142 19.29 -11.92 6.33
CA GLU A 142 20.35 -12.21 7.30
C GLU A 142 19.90 -11.97 8.74
N ALA A 143 19.17 -10.89 8.98
CA ALA A 143 18.79 -10.46 10.33
C ALA A 143 17.55 -11.18 10.90
N LEU A 144 16.64 -11.66 10.05
CA LEU A 144 15.32 -12.11 10.48
C LEU A 144 15.12 -13.63 10.33
N PRO A 145 14.56 -14.29 11.36
CA PRO A 145 14.24 -15.72 11.29
C PRO A 145 13.04 -16.00 10.38
N SER A 146 12.08 -15.08 10.28
CA SER A 146 10.88 -15.18 9.44
C SER A 146 10.25 -13.80 9.27
N LEU A 147 9.34 -13.68 8.30
CA LEU A 147 8.45 -12.53 8.15
C LEU A 147 7.04 -13.06 7.98
N ASP A 148 6.07 -12.58 8.76
CA ASP A 148 4.69 -13.04 8.68
C ASP A 148 3.87 -12.17 7.74
N LEU A 149 4.02 -10.84 7.84
CA LEU A 149 3.25 -9.89 7.05
C LEU A 149 4.16 -8.94 6.28
N LEU A 150 3.98 -8.85 4.96
CA LEU A 150 4.59 -7.84 4.10
C LEU A 150 3.49 -6.91 3.57
N CYS A 151 3.43 -5.69 4.11
CA CYS A 151 2.46 -4.67 3.70
C CYS A 151 3.10 -3.72 2.68
N LEU A 152 2.72 -3.87 1.41
CA LEU A 152 3.18 -3.07 0.28
C LEU A 152 2.28 -1.83 0.13
N ASN A 153 2.49 -0.87 1.03
CA ASN A 153 1.69 0.34 1.18
C ASN A 153 2.28 1.56 0.48
N ALA A 154 3.61 1.70 0.48
CA ALA A 154 4.27 2.91 0.02
C ALA A 154 3.85 3.28 -1.41
N GLY A 155 3.72 4.58 -1.68
CA GLY A 155 3.34 5.00 -3.02
C GLY A 155 3.54 6.47 -3.27
N ARG A 156 3.56 6.77 -4.57
CA ARG A 156 3.70 8.09 -5.18
C ARG A 156 2.49 8.35 -6.08
N GLY A 157 1.97 9.57 -6.02
CA GLY A 157 0.88 10.02 -6.88
C GLY A 157 1.39 10.47 -8.26
N GLY A 158 0.46 10.59 -9.21
CA GLY A 158 0.71 11.19 -10.52
C GLY A 158 -0.53 11.93 -10.99
N GLY A 159 -0.47 13.26 -11.07
CA GLY A 159 -1.54 14.13 -11.53
C GLY A 159 -1.60 14.28 -13.04
N ARG A 160 -2.70 14.84 -13.57
CA ARG A 160 -2.83 15.11 -15.01
C ARG A 160 -1.80 16.10 -15.56
N ASP A 161 -1.37 17.05 -14.73
CA ASP A 161 -0.45 18.13 -15.13
C ASP A 161 1.03 17.76 -14.88
N ASP A 162 1.29 16.58 -14.29
CA ASP A 162 2.64 16.15 -13.95
C ASP A 162 3.37 15.64 -15.19
N ARG A 163 4.67 15.95 -15.27
CA ARG A 163 5.54 15.46 -16.34
C ARG A 163 6.02 14.03 -16.04
N ARG A 164 6.43 13.32 -17.09
CA ARG A 164 7.10 12.02 -16.93
C ARG A 164 8.41 12.22 -16.18
N GLU A 165 8.56 11.52 -15.07
CA GLU A 165 9.80 11.47 -14.30
C GLU A 165 10.43 10.09 -14.37
N VAL A 166 11.76 10.08 -14.36
CA VAL A 166 12.55 8.87 -14.48
C VAL A 166 13.47 8.77 -13.27
N THR A 167 13.54 7.60 -12.66
CA THR A 167 14.43 7.31 -11.54
C THR A 167 15.88 7.13 -12.01
N GLY A 168 16.81 6.94 -11.05
CA GLY A 168 18.19 6.56 -11.37
C GLY A 168 18.31 5.20 -12.08
N ASP A 169 17.33 4.32 -11.94
CA ASP A 169 17.29 3.02 -12.61
C ASP A 169 16.74 3.10 -14.05
N GLY A 170 16.30 4.28 -14.51
CA GLY A 170 15.82 4.49 -15.88
C GLY A 170 14.33 4.21 -16.10
N HIS A 171 13.56 3.97 -15.04
CA HIS A 171 12.12 3.68 -15.11
C HIS A 171 11.25 4.87 -14.69
N GLU A 172 10.01 4.88 -15.17
CA GLU A 172 9.02 5.86 -14.79
C GLU A 172 8.76 5.79 -13.28
N ALA A 173 8.88 6.94 -12.62
CA ALA A 173 9.00 7.01 -11.16
C ALA A 173 7.76 6.51 -10.40
N VAL A 174 6.54 6.73 -10.92
CA VAL A 174 5.31 6.24 -10.28
C VAL A 174 5.22 4.72 -10.39
N MET A 175 5.45 4.15 -11.57
CA MET A 175 5.44 2.71 -11.81
C MET A 175 6.53 2.00 -11.02
N GLN A 176 7.72 2.58 -10.97
CA GLN A 176 8.81 1.98 -10.20
C GLN A 176 8.47 1.91 -8.72
N VAL A 177 8.12 3.06 -8.10
CA VAL A 177 7.87 3.12 -6.66
C VAL A 177 6.65 2.28 -6.27
N ASN A 178 5.55 2.40 -7.02
CA ASN A 178 4.28 1.79 -6.62
C ASN A 178 4.22 0.28 -6.88
N ALA A 179 4.90 -0.20 -7.94
CA ALA A 179 4.74 -1.57 -8.43
C ALA A 179 6.08 -2.32 -8.61
N LEU A 180 7.05 -1.81 -9.39
CA LEU A 180 8.26 -2.59 -9.72
C LEU A 180 9.13 -2.86 -8.49
N SER A 181 9.37 -1.85 -7.66
CA SER A 181 10.18 -2.00 -6.45
C SER A 181 9.48 -2.83 -5.38
N HIS A 182 8.15 -2.78 -5.30
CA HIS A 182 7.37 -3.67 -4.45
C HIS A 182 7.39 -5.12 -4.95
N PHE A 183 7.31 -5.35 -6.26
CA PHE A 183 7.50 -6.65 -6.87
C PHE A 183 8.89 -7.22 -6.53
N LEU A 184 9.94 -6.42 -6.70
CA LEU A 184 11.31 -6.81 -6.36
C LEU A 184 11.44 -7.11 -4.86
N LEU A 185 10.92 -6.24 -3.99
CA LEU A 185 10.94 -6.44 -2.54
C LEU A 185 10.24 -7.73 -2.12
N ALA A 186 9.08 -8.03 -2.71
CA ALA A 186 8.36 -9.27 -2.45
C ALA A 186 9.16 -10.50 -2.88
N CYS A 187 9.88 -10.43 -4.01
CA CYS A 187 10.80 -11.49 -4.43
C CYS A 187 11.97 -11.65 -3.44
N GLU A 188 12.60 -10.54 -3.04
CA GLU A 188 13.74 -10.54 -2.11
C GLU A 188 13.34 -11.07 -0.70
N LEU A 189 12.12 -10.80 -0.24
CA LEU A 189 11.64 -11.23 1.08
C LEU A 189 10.85 -12.55 1.05
N MET A 190 10.59 -13.13 -0.11
CA MET A 190 9.88 -14.42 -0.24
C MET A 190 10.50 -15.55 0.60
N PRO A 191 11.84 -15.70 0.71
CA PRO A 191 12.44 -16.71 1.58
C PRO A 191 12.04 -16.56 3.05
N LEU A 192 11.88 -15.33 3.56
CA LEU A 192 11.44 -15.06 4.93
C LEU A 192 9.96 -15.38 5.12
N LEU A 193 9.13 -14.99 4.16
CA LEU A 193 7.68 -15.25 4.17
C LEU A 193 7.38 -16.74 4.17
N ARG A 194 8.15 -17.54 3.43
CA ARG A 194 8.01 -18.99 3.39
C ARG A 194 8.39 -19.69 4.71
N ARG A 195 9.18 -19.04 5.57
CA ARG A 195 9.48 -19.54 6.93
C ARG A 195 8.34 -19.31 7.91
N SER A 196 7.43 -18.37 7.63
CA SER A 196 6.22 -18.19 8.44
C SER A 196 5.28 -19.38 8.27
N ALA A 197 4.55 -19.71 9.33
CA ALA A 197 3.45 -20.69 9.27
C ALA A 197 2.31 -20.21 8.37
N ALA A 198 2.12 -18.89 8.22
CA ALA A 198 1.04 -18.29 7.44
C ALA A 198 1.46 -16.91 6.90
N GLY A 199 2.38 -16.90 5.94
CA GLY A 199 2.88 -15.68 5.31
C GLY A 199 1.81 -14.93 4.51
N ARG A 200 1.84 -13.61 4.57
CA ARG A 200 0.92 -12.72 3.86
C ARG A 200 1.67 -11.61 3.14
N ILE A 201 1.35 -11.42 1.86
CA ILE A 201 1.74 -10.20 1.12
C ILE A 201 0.46 -9.43 0.82
N ALA A 202 0.31 -8.24 1.40
CA ALA A 202 -0.87 -7.40 1.20
C ALA A 202 -0.48 -6.14 0.40
N SER A 203 -1.08 -5.99 -0.80
CA SER A 203 -0.76 -4.90 -1.72
C SER A 203 -1.80 -3.78 -1.70
N GLN A 204 -1.36 -2.54 -1.45
CA GLN A 204 -2.23 -1.38 -1.45
C GLN A 204 -2.49 -0.87 -2.87
N SER A 205 -3.65 -1.18 -3.41
CA SER A 205 -4.18 -0.61 -4.66
C SER A 205 -4.94 0.69 -4.37
N SER A 206 -5.91 1.04 -5.22
CA SER A 206 -6.75 2.24 -5.14
C SER A 206 -7.94 2.11 -6.08
N GLY A 207 -9.01 2.85 -5.83
CA GLY A 207 -10.09 3.08 -6.79
C GLY A 207 -9.61 3.67 -8.13
N ALA A 208 -8.44 4.32 -8.18
CA ALA A 208 -7.82 4.76 -9.43
C ALA A 208 -7.60 3.62 -10.44
N ARG A 209 -7.52 2.36 -9.97
CA ARG A 209 -7.39 1.17 -10.84
C ARG A 209 -8.56 1.02 -11.83
N TYR A 210 -9.75 1.50 -11.48
CA TYR A 210 -10.92 1.43 -12.37
C TYR A 210 -10.75 2.26 -13.65
N GLN A 211 -9.82 3.23 -13.65
CA GLN A 211 -9.49 4.05 -14.82
C GLN A 211 -8.25 3.55 -15.58
N ALA A 212 -7.65 2.44 -15.14
CA ALA A 212 -6.46 1.90 -15.78
C ALA A 212 -6.77 1.41 -17.20
N LYS A 213 -5.98 1.87 -18.16
CA LYS A 213 -6.07 1.42 -19.55
C LYS A 213 -5.27 0.13 -19.70
N LEU A 214 -5.88 -1.03 -19.45
CA LEU A 214 -5.21 -2.34 -19.58
C LEU A 214 -4.65 -2.61 -20.98
N ALA A 215 -5.14 -1.94 -22.02
CA ALA A 215 -4.52 -1.98 -23.35
C ALA A 215 -3.07 -1.47 -23.37
N LYS A 216 -2.64 -0.71 -22.36
CA LYS A 216 -1.26 -0.24 -22.16
C LYS A 216 -0.40 -1.20 -21.33
N VAL A 217 -0.93 -2.35 -20.88
CA VAL A 217 -0.19 -3.27 -20.02
C VAL A 217 1.07 -3.85 -20.67
N ASP A 218 1.17 -3.83 -22.01
CA ASP A 218 2.36 -4.28 -22.73
C ASP A 218 3.50 -3.22 -22.77
N ASP A 219 3.25 -1.99 -22.28
CA ASP A 219 4.22 -0.91 -22.03
C ASP A 219 3.95 -0.30 -20.64
N ILE A 220 4.27 -1.04 -19.58
CA ILE A 220 3.99 -0.56 -18.21
C ILE A 220 4.82 0.66 -17.81
N ASP A 221 5.94 0.91 -18.48
CA ASP A 221 6.88 1.99 -18.14
C ASP A 221 6.59 3.32 -18.87
N GLY A 222 5.51 3.34 -19.68
CA GLY A 222 5.03 4.52 -20.39
C GLY A 222 6.13 5.14 -21.25
N THR A 223 6.80 4.32 -22.06
CA THR A 223 8.00 4.71 -22.83
C THR A 223 7.70 5.68 -23.97
N ASP A 224 6.47 5.67 -24.50
CA ASP A 224 6.00 6.68 -25.47
C ASP A 224 5.67 8.02 -24.77
N ALA A 225 6.70 8.86 -24.61
CA ALA A 225 6.59 10.18 -24.00
C ALA A 225 5.55 11.09 -24.69
N SER A 226 5.27 10.90 -25.99
CA SER A 226 4.30 11.73 -26.73
C SER A 226 2.85 11.45 -26.36
N LYS A 227 2.59 10.29 -25.74
CA LYS A 227 1.26 9.85 -25.29
C LYS A 227 1.19 9.67 -23.77
N PHE A 228 2.22 10.14 -23.07
CA PHE A 228 2.33 9.98 -21.62
C PHE A 228 1.28 10.83 -20.90
N SER A 229 0.67 10.23 -19.88
CA SER A 229 -0.17 10.92 -18.91
C SER A 229 0.16 10.35 -17.54
N ALA A 230 0.62 11.19 -16.62
CA ALA A 230 0.97 10.77 -15.27
C ALA A 230 -0.24 10.21 -14.50
N TRP A 231 -1.45 10.71 -14.76
CA TRP A 231 -2.69 10.11 -14.22
C TRP A 231 -2.94 8.70 -14.77
N ASP A 232 -2.88 8.50 -16.09
CA ASP A 232 -3.02 7.16 -16.69
C ASP A 232 -1.98 6.19 -16.10
N GLN A 233 -0.76 6.69 -15.90
CA GLN A 233 0.37 5.95 -15.36
C GLN A 233 0.16 5.58 -13.88
N TYR A 234 -0.35 6.51 -13.08
CA TYR A 234 -0.75 6.24 -11.70
C TYR A 234 -1.88 5.19 -11.64
N CYS A 235 -2.92 5.32 -12.45
CA CYS A 235 -3.99 4.34 -12.58
C CYS A 235 -3.43 2.95 -12.95
N LEU A 236 -2.53 2.89 -13.93
CA LEU A 236 -1.88 1.64 -14.35
C LEU A 236 -1.01 1.04 -13.24
N SER A 237 -0.32 1.86 -12.44
CA SER A 237 0.45 1.38 -11.27
C SER A 237 -0.44 0.75 -10.20
N LYS A 238 -1.65 1.31 -9.96
CA LYS A 238 -2.61 0.75 -9.00
C LYS A 238 -3.30 -0.51 -9.51
N ALA A 239 -3.55 -0.58 -10.81
CA ALA A 239 -3.95 -1.83 -11.49
C ALA A 239 -2.83 -2.89 -11.44
N SER A 240 -1.57 -2.48 -11.55
CA SER A 240 -0.43 -3.40 -11.49
C SER A 240 -0.30 -4.10 -10.14
N ASN A 241 -0.69 -3.46 -9.03
CA ASN A 241 -0.76 -4.11 -7.72
C ASN A 241 -1.77 -5.28 -7.69
N VAL A 242 -2.88 -5.16 -8.42
CA VAL A 242 -3.85 -6.25 -8.59
C VAL A 242 -3.29 -7.36 -9.48
N LEU A 243 -2.73 -6.99 -10.64
CA LEU A 243 -2.11 -7.94 -11.57
C LEU A 243 -1.01 -8.76 -10.86
N PHE A 244 -0.19 -8.07 -10.05
CA PHE A 244 0.82 -8.67 -9.20
C PHE A 244 0.24 -9.68 -8.23
N THR A 245 -0.74 -9.29 -7.40
CA THR A 245 -1.38 -10.17 -6.41
C THR A 245 -1.92 -11.46 -7.04
N LEU A 246 -2.61 -11.34 -8.18
CA LEU A 246 -3.14 -12.50 -8.91
C LEU A 246 -2.03 -13.38 -9.50
N ALA A 247 -1.07 -12.78 -10.21
CA ALA A 247 0.04 -13.51 -10.83
C ALA A 247 0.92 -14.23 -9.80
N LEU A 248 1.12 -13.60 -8.63
CA LEU A 248 1.85 -14.17 -7.51
C LEU A 248 1.11 -15.37 -6.92
N ASN A 249 -0.20 -15.27 -6.69
CA ASN A 249 -0.99 -16.40 -6.17
C ASN A 249 -0.98 -17.61 -7.11
N ASP A 250 -1.10 -17.39 -8.42
CA ASP A 250 -0.99 -18.45 -9.44
C ASP A 250 0.37 -19.15 -9.37
N ARG A 251 1.45 -18.38 -9.23
CA ARG A 251 2.82 -18.90 -9.16
C ARG A 251 3.12 -19.62 -7.86
N LEU A 252 2.65 -19.10 -6.73
CA LEU A 252 2.74 -19.78 -5.43
C LEU A 252 2.01 -21.12 -5.47
N ALA A 253 0.81 -21.17 -6.09
CA ALA A 253 0.07 -22.41 -6.28
C ALA A 253 0.82 -23.40 -7.18
N ALA A 254 1.34 -22.94 -8.33
CA ALA A 254 2.13 -23.77 -9.25
C ALA A 254 3.42 -24.31 -8.61
N ALA A 255 4.04 -23.55 -7.71
CA ALA A 255 5.24 -23.94 -6.96
C ALA A 255 4.93 -24.79 -5.71
N GLY A 256 3.66 -25.09 -5.42
CA GLY A 256 3.27 -25.84 -4.22
C GLY A 256 3.48 -25.09 -2.90
N VAL A 257 3.61 -23.76 -2.92
CA VAL A 257 3.75 -22.93 -1.72
C VAL A 257 2.37 -22.62 -1.16
N ALA A 258 1.92 -23.45 -0.21
CA ALA A 258 0.59 -23.37 0.39
C ALA A 258 0.48 -22.36 1.54
N ASN A 259 1.57 -22.11 2.27
CA ASN A 259 1.60 -21.30 3.49
C ASN A 259 1.74 -19.79 3.25
N VAL A 260 1.91 -19.36 2.00
CA VAL A 260 1.99 -17.94 1.62
C VAL A 260 0.85 -17.62 0.67
N ILE A 261 0.13 -16.54 0.94
CA ILE A 261 -0.87 -15.99 0.02
C ILE A 261 -0.68 -14.49 -0.16
N ALA A 262 -1.15 -13.98 -1.29
CA ALA A 262 -1.23 -12.56 -1.58
C ALA A 262 -2.68 -12.06 -1.57
N THR A 263 -2.88 -10.88 -1.00
CA THR A 263 -4.15 -10.14 -0.95
C THR A 263 -3.93 -8.74 -1.50
N ALA A 264 -5.02 -8.03 -1.77
CA ALA A 264 -4.96 -6.62 -2.15
C ALA A 264 -6.03 -5.81 -1.44
N SER A 265 -5.82 -4.51 -1.36
CA SER A 265 -6.75 -3.59 -0.73
C SER A 265 -6.91 -2.29 -1.49
N ASP A 266 -8.02 -1.61 -1.23
CA ASP A 266 -8.30 -0.25 -1.67
C ASP A 266 -8.70 0.57 -0.43
N PRO A 267 -7.99 1.68 -0.12
CA PRO A 267 -8.35 2.51 1.02
C PRO A 267 -9.65 3.31 0.79
N GLY A 268 -10.27 3.19 -0.38
CA GLY A 268 -11.33 4.09 -0.78
C GLY A 268 -10.79 5.51 -0.97
N LEU A 269 -11.70 6.48 -0.95
CA LEU A 269 -11.33 7.89 -1.09
C LEU A 269 -10.74 8.42 0.23
N THR A 270 -9.47 8.14 0.49
CA THR A 270 -8.82 8.52 1.75
C THR A 270 -7.94 9.76 1.59
N ALA A 271 -8.06 10.71 2.52
CA ALA A 271 -7.17 11.87 2.59
C ALA A 271 -5.75 11.42 3.00
N THR A 272 -4.81 11.45 2.05
CA THR A 272 -3.40 11.11 2.29
C THR A 272 -2.46 12.10 1.62
N GLY A 273 -1.21 12.10 2.05
CA GLY A 273 -0.15 12.91 1.44
C GLY A 273 0.07 12.64 -0.06
N VAL A 274 -0.37 11.49 -0.60
CA VAL A 274 -0.37 11.22 -2.05
C VAL A 274 -1.28 12.20 -2.80
N ASN A 275 -2.36 12.66 -2.17
CA ASN A 275 -3.34 13.60 -2.72
C ASN A 275 -2.92 15.07 -2.59
N ILE A 276 -1.81 15.35 -1.90
CA ILE A 276 -1.18 16.67 -1.92
C ILE A 276 -0.18 16.74 -3.06
N GLN A 277 0.41 15.60 -3.46
CA GLN A 277 1.33 15.56 -4.59
C GLN A 277 0.63 15.98 -5.90
N HIS A 278 -0.69 15.81 -6.00
CA HIS A 278 -1.48 16.20 -7.18
C HIS A 278 -2.93 16.54 -6.81
N ASP A 279 -3.61 17.38 -7.62
CA ASP A 279 -5.03 17.69 -7.41
C ASP A 279 -5.92 16.56 -7.99
N LEU A 280 -6.53 15.76 -7.12
CA LEU A 280 -7.40 14.64 -7.46
C LEU A 280 -8.65 15.08 -8.23
N VAL A 281 -9.29 16.21 -7.89
CA VAL A 281 -10.50 16.69 -8.58
C VAL A 281 -10.19 16.99 -10.05
N LYS A 282 -9.09 17.71 -10.30
CA LYS A 282 -8.57 17.93 -11.66
C LYS A 282 -8.16 16.63 -12.33
N SER A 283 -7.55 15.71 -11.60
CA SER A 283 -7.11 14.42 -12.15
C SER A 283 -8.28 13.52 -12.55
N LEU A 284 -9.45 13.71 -11.95
CA LEU A 284 -10.72 13.11 -12.38
C LEU A 284 -11.36 13.85 -13.57
N GLY A 285 -10.74 14.91 -14.09
CA GLY A 285 -11.24 15.70 -15.22
C GLY A 285 -12.30 16.74 -14.84
N ILE A 286 -12.43 17.05 -13.55
CA ILE A 286 -13.37 18.07 -13.05
C ILE A 286 -12.58 19.39 -12.92
N ASP A 287 -12.83 20.33 -13.84
CA ASP A 287 -12.25 21.67 -13.76
C ASP A 287 -13.24 22.63 -13.10
N ASN A 288 -13.21 22.69 -11.76
CA ASN A 288 -14.08 23.56 -10.98
C ASN A 288 -13.27 24.34 -9.94
N LYS A 289 -13.22 25.67 -10.08
CA LYS A 289 -12.51 26.58 -9.15
C LYS A 289 -13.08 26.56 -7.72
N LEU A 290 -14.27 25.98 -7.50
CA LEU A 290 -14.93 25.85 -6.21
C LEU A 290 -14.76 24.47 -5.55
N GLN A 291 -14.20 23.48 -6.25
CA GLN A 291 -13.91 22.16 -5.69
C GLN A 291 -12.42 21.88 -5.78
N ASP A 292 -11.80 21.59 -4.64
CA ASP A 292 -10.44 21.08 -4.56
C ASP A 292 -10.45 19.69 -3.91
N THR A 293 -9.29 19.04 -3.94
CA THR A 293 -9.11 17.70 -3.39
C THR A 293 -9.48 17.62 -1.90
N ASN A 294 -9.24 18.69 -1.13
CA ASN A 294 -9.57 18.74 0.29
C ASN A 294 -11.08 18.75 0.50
N ARG A 295 -11.84 19.61 -0.22
CA ARG A 295 -13.31 19.63 -0.16
C ARG A 295 -13.94 18.31 -0.61
N LEU A 296 -13.38 17.65 -1.61
CA LEU A 296 -13.83 16.31 -2.01
C LEU A 296 -13.65 15.32 -0.87
N HIS A 297 -12.53 15.36 -0.14
CA HIS A 297 -12.32 14.51 1.03
C HIS A 297 -13.23 14.90 2.20
N ASP A 298 -13.44 16.18 2.48
CA ASP A 298 -14.32 16.63 3.58
C ASP A 298 -15.74 16.10 3.42
N VAL A 299 -16.25 16.09 2.19
CA VAL A 299 -17.62 15.67 1.89
C VAL A 299 -17.73 14.16 1.68
N ALA A 300 -16.74 13.57 1.01
CA ALA A 300 -16.86 12.23 0.46
C ALA A 300 -15.78 11.23 0.91
N GLY A 301 -14.70 11.71 1.52
CA GLY A 301 -13.54 10.89 1.85
C GLY A 301 -13.51 10.35 3.28
N HIS A 302 -12.45 9.62 3.58
CA HIS A 302 -12.14 9.03 4.88
C HIS A 302 -10.86 9.65 5.45
N HIS A 303 -10.76 9.63 6.78
CA HIS A 303 -9.49 9.85 7.45
C HIS A 303 -8.49 8.74 7.08
N ALA A 304 -7.18 9.02 7.12
CA ALA A 304 -6.12 8.03 6.89
C ALA A 304 -6.22 6.82 7.83
N ALA A 305 -6.74 7.03 9.04
CA ALA A 305 -7.02 5.97 10.01
C ALA A 305 -8.05 4.98 9.44
N ASP A 306 -9.23 5.43 9.04
CA ASP A 306 -10.29 4.57 8.53
C ASP A 306 -9.90 3.93 7.19
N GLY A 307 -9.21 4.68 6.32
CA GLY A 307 -8.65 4.15 5.07
C GLY A 307 -7.63 3.03 5.26
N SER A 308 -6.95 2.99 6.41
CA SER A 308 -5.96 1.95 6.72
C SER A 308 -6.58 0.60 7.06
N LEU A 309 -7.86 0.58 7.46
CA LEU A 309 -8.56 -0.65 7.83
C LEU A 309 -8.54 -1.67 6.69
N ALA A 310 -8.67 -1.24 5.44
CA ALA A 310 -8.63 -2.16 4.29
C ALA A 310 -7.31 -2.94 4.20
N LEU A 311 -6.17 -2.25 4.32
CA LEU A 311 -4.86 -2.90 4.26
C LEU A 311 -4.55 -3.72 5.50
N LEU A 312 -4.94 -3.22 6.68
CA LEU A 312 -4.88 -3.98 7.92
C LEU A 312 -5.58 -5.32 7.72
N MET A 313 -6.83 -5.30 7.27
CA MET A 313 -7.63 -6.51 7.05
C MET A 313 -7.05 -7.44 6.00
N ALA A 314 -6.60 -6.91 4.87
CA ALA A 314 -5.87 -7.69 3.87
C ALA A 314 -4.65 -8.40 4.45
N SER A 315 -4.06 -7.85 5.52
CA SER A 315 -2.89 -8.39 6.19
C SER A 315 -3.24 -9.40 7.29
N VAL A 316 -4.26 -9.15 8.11
CA VAL A 316 -4.51 -9.91 9.35
C VAL A 316 -5.73 -10.83 9.33
N ASP A 317 -6.57 -10.78 8.30
CA ASP A 317 -7.71 -11.69 8.19
C ASP A 317 -7.26 -13.15 8.06
N THR A 318 -7.48 -13.92 9.12
CA THR A 318 -7.12 -15.34 9.20
C THR A 318 -8.00 -16.21 8.30
N GLY A 319 -9.17 -15.70 7.90
CA GLY A 319 -10.08 -16.33 6.94
C GLY A 319 -9.82 -15.92 5.48
N ALA A 320 -8.78 -15.12 5.20
CA ALA A 320 -8.53 -14.68 3.84
C ALA A 320 -8.14 -15.85 2.93
N GLY A 321 -8.79 -15.92 1.78
CA GLY A 321 -8.41 -16.76 0.65
C GLY A 321 -7.37 -16.08 -0.23
N ARG A 322 -6.83 -16.86 -1.17
CA ARG A 322 -6.03 -16.32 -2.26
C ARG A 322 -6.90 -15.36 -3.06
N SER A 323 -6.35 -14.19 -3.37
CA SER A 323 -7.00 -13.22 -4.24
C SER A 323 -8.26 -12.62 -3.61
N ASP A 324 -8.30 -12.52 -2.28
CA ASP A 324 -9.26 -11.64 -1.62
C ASP A 324 -8.87 -10.17 -1.77
N PHE A 325 -9.91 -9.33 -1.87
CA PHE A 325 -9.78 -7.89 -2.02
C PHE A 325 -10.59 -7.18 -0.94
N TYR A 326 -9.95 -6.24 -0.24
CA TYR A 326 -10.52 -5.51 0.89
C TYR A 326 -10.70 -4.04 0.54
N VAL A 327 -11.88 -3.47 0.78
CA VAL A 327 -12.14 -2.05 0.49
C VAL A 327 -12.62 -1.36 1.76
N ALA A 328 -12.08 -0.18 2.04
CA ALA A 328 -12.62 0.68 3.10
C ALA A 328 -13.90 1.37 2.61
N GLY A 329 -15.00 1.19 3.33
CA GLY A 329 -16.30 1.80 3.04
C GLY A 329 -16.69 2.88 4.05
N LYS A 330 -17.73 3.67 3.73
CA LYS A 330 -18.42 4.53 4.71
C LYS A 330 -19.43 3.68 5.46
N ALA A 331 -19.14 3.23 6.67
CA ALA A 331 -19.94 2.16 7.27
C ALA A 331 -20.01 2.17 8.80
N LYS A 332 -21.07 1.58 9.36
CA LYS A 332 -21.53 1.77 10.75
C LYS A 332 -21.13 0.63 11.71
N SER A 333 -20.39 -0.37 11.23
CA SER A 333 -19.90 -1.51 12.00
C SER A 333 -18.67 -2.15 11.35
N PHE A 334 -17.93 -3.01 12.04
CA PHE A 334 -16.69 -3.62 11.54
C PHE A 334 -16.84 -4.44 10.24
N ALA A 335 -17.89 -5.27 10.15
CA ALA A 335 -18.21 -6.03 8.93
C ALA A 335 -18.58 -5.11 7.76
N GLU A 336 -18.90 -3.85 8.06
CA GLU A 336 -19.25 -2.83 7.10
C GLU A 336 -18.09 -1.88 6.77
N ALA A 337 -17.19 -1.62 7.72
CA ALA A 337 -16.06 -0.70 7.58
C ALA A 337 -15.02 -1.22 6.57
N VAL A 338 -14.90 -2.55 6.51
CA VAL A 338 -14.14 -3.26 5.49
C VAL A 338 -14.97 -4.42 5.01
N TYR A 339 -15.40 -4.39 3.75
CA TYR A 339 -15.99 -5.57 3.14
C TYR A 339 -14.91 -6.31 2.36
N LYS A 340 -14.76 -7.60 2.65
CA LYS A 340 -14.20 -8.56 1.69
C LYS A 340 -15.20 -8.63 0.55
N LEU A 341 -14.83 -8.10 -0.60
CA LEU A 341 -15.69 -8.22 -1.77
C LEU A 341 -15.72 -9.69 -2.17
N ASP A 342 -16.88 -10.32 -2.12
CA ASP A 342 -17.08 -11.66 -2.64
C ASP A 342 -16.94 -11.57 -4.19
N PRO A 343 -15.95 -12.23 -4.80
CA PRO A 343 -15.77 -12.22 -6.25
C PRO A 343 -16.97 -12.83 -7.00
N TYR A 344 -17.91 -13.46 -6.30
CA TYR A 344 -19.14 -14.06 -6.83
C TYR A 344 -20.43 -13.32 -6.44
N ALA A 345 -20.41 -12.39 -5.47
CA ALA A 345 -21.60 -11.63 -5.10
C ALA A 345 -21.74 -10.39 -6.00
N GLN A 346 -22.63 -10.47 -6.98
CA GLN A 346 -23.06 -9.30 -7.74
C GLN A 346 -24.18 -8.57 -6.99
N PRO A 347 -24.06 -7.28 -6.67
CA PRO A 347 -25.23 -6.43 -6.51
C PRO A 347 -25.89 -6.29 -7.89
N ALA A 348 -27.17 -6.60 -7.99
CA ALA A 348 -27.93 -6.76 -9.23
C ALA A 348 -27.97 -5.53 -10.18
N GLU A 349 -27.35 -4.40 -9.84
CA GLU A 349 -27.56 -3.12 -10.56
C GLU A 349 -26.31 -2.27 -10.84
N SER A 350 -25.08 -2.78 -10.69
CA SER A 350 -23.89 -2.04 -11.17
C SER A 350 -23.19 -2.79 -12.30
N LYS A 351 -22.79 -2.06 -13.35
CA LYS A 351 -22.16 -2.62 -14.55
C LYS A 351 -20.84 -3.36 -14.20
N ALA A 352 -20.96 -4.67 -14.05
CA ALA A 352 -20.06 -5.78 -14.40
C ALA A 352 -18.57 -5.70 -13.95
N THR A 353 -18.38 -6.18 -12.71
CA THR A 353 -17.23 -6.88 -12.09
C THR A 353 -15.89 -6.16 -11.87
N ASP A 354 -15.56 -5.95 -10.60
CA ASP A 354 -14.22 -5.99 -9.96
C ASP A 354 -14.51 -6.39 -8.51
N PRO A 355 -14.02 -7.54 -8.01
CA PRO A 355 -12.61 -7.71 -7.65
C PRO A 355 -12.01 -9.02 -8.15
N LEU A 356 -10.72 -8.98 -8.47
CA LEU A 356 -9.80 -10.12 -8.66
C LEU A 356 -10.30 -11.29 -9.54
N CYS A 357 -11.31 -11.06 -10.38
CA CYS A 357 -11.88 -12.05 -11.28
C CYS A 357 -11.22 -11.98 -12.67
N GLU A 358 -11.30 -13.11 -13.39
CA GLU A 358 -10.61 -13.28 -14.68
C GLU A 358 -11.10 -12.30 -15.76
N SER A 359 -12.38 -11.92 -15.75
CA SER A 359 -12.96 -10.99 -16.72
C SER A 359 -12.36 -9.58 -16.65
N SER A 360 -11.99 -9.15 -15.44
CA SER A 360 -11.46 -7.81 -15.19
C SER A 360 -9.94 -7.80 -15.21
N TRP A 361 -9.31 -8.94 -14.92
CA TRP A 361 -7.86 -9.09 -14.79
C TRP A 361 -7.36 -10.32 -15.55
N PRO A 362 -7.48 -10.31 -16.90
CA PRO A 362 -7.23 -11.50 -17.71
C PRO A 362 -5.79 -11.99 -17.56
N ARG A 363 -5.60 -13.32 -17.59
CA ARG A 363 -4.30 -13.98 -17.46
C ARG A 363 -3.22 -13.36 -18.35
N ARG A 364 -3.56 -12.97 -19.60
CA ARG A 364 -2.61 -12.29 -20.49
C ARG A 364 -2.01 -11.03 -19.86
N ALA A 365 -2.83 -10.18 -19.24
CA ALA A 365 -2.37 -8.95 -18.62
C ALA A 365 -1.48 -9.26 -17.39
N ARG A 366 -1.87 -10.27 -16.61
CA ARG A 366 -1.12 -10.75 -15.43
C ARG A 366 0.27 -11.25 -15.82
N GLU A 367 0.36 -12.06 -16.87
CA GLU A 367 1.61 -12.59 -17.40
C GLU A 367 2.46 -11.51 -18.08
N SER A 368 1.83 -10.57 -18.79
CA SER A 368 2.54 -9.44 -19.41
C SER A 368 3.20 -8.54 -18.36
N PHE A 369 2.45 -8.17 -17.31
CA PHE A 369 2.98 -7.42 -16.17
C PHE A 369 4.13 -8.19 -15.51
N TRP A 370 3.92 -9.46 -15.14
CA TRP A 370 4.94 -10.26 -14.45
C TRP A 370 6.23 -10.38 -15.26
N GLY A 371 6.11 -10.68 -16.56
CA GLY A 371 7.26 -10.82 -17.45
C GLY A 371 8.05 -9.52 -17.62
N GLN A 372 7.36 -8.38 -17.70
CA GLN A 372 8.02 -7.07 -17.73
C GLN A 372 8.68 -6.74 -16.40
N ALA A 373 7.98 -6.95 -15.27
CA ALA A 373 8.52 -6.71 -13.95
C ALA A 373 9.80 -7.52 -13.68
N LEU A 374 9.83 -8.80 -14.06
CA LEU A 374 11.06 -9.61 -13.99
C LEU A 374 12.20 -9.01 -14.82
N ARG A 375 11.94 -8.64 -16.08
CA ARG A 375 12.97 -8.09 -16.98
C ARG A 375 13.51 -6.74 -16.48
N MET A 376 12.63 -5.85 -16.07
CA MET A 376 12.97 -4.49 -15.64
C MET A 376 13.71 -4.48 -14.31
N THR A 377 13.24 -5.25 -13.33
CA THR A 377 13.86 -5.30 -12.00
C THR A 377 15.08 -6.23 -11.94
N GLY A 378 15.18 -7.19 -12.86
CA GLY A 378 16.12 -8.30 -12.79
C GLY A 378 15.87 -9.24 -11.61
N ALA A 379 14.67 -9.26 -11.03
CA ALA A 379 14.36 -10.13 -9.90
C ALA A 379 14.49 -11.61 -10.30
N ASN A 380 15.00 -12.45 -9.39
CA ASN A 380 15.11 -13.88 -9.60
C ASN A 380 14.04 -14.62 -8.79
N TRP A 381 12.86 -14.79 -9.39
CA TRP A 381 11.73 -15.48 -8.75
C TRP A 381 12.05 -16.95 -8.45
N GLU A 382 12.68 -17.66 -9.37
CA GLU A 382 13.00 -19.09 -9.15
C GLU A 382 13.96 -19.28 -7.98
N ALA A 383 14.97 -18.41 -7.85
CA ALA A 383 15.86 -18.42 -6.69
C ALA A 383 15.16 -18.02 -5.39
N SER A 384 14.12 -17.18 -5.43
CA SER A 384 13.34 -16.84 -4.22
C SER A 384 12.53 -18.04 -3.69
N LEU A 385 12.31 -19.04 -4.54
CA LEU A 385 11.63 -20.30 -4.23
C LEU A 385 12.57 -21.47 -3.93
N SER A 386 13.89 -21.32 -4.08
CA SER A 386 14.83 -22.40 -3.76
C SER A 386 14.68 -22.82 -2.30
N LYS A 387 14.89 -24.12 -2.02
CA LYS A 387 14.80 -24.64 -0.66
C LYS A 387 15.84 -23.94 0.22
N LEU A 388 15.37 -23.48 1.38
CA LEU A 388 16.17 -22.93 2.46
C LEU A 388 17.16 -23.96 3.00
#